data_AF-A0A2V9ZRA7-F1
#
_entry.id   AF-A0A2V9ZRA7-F1
#
_cell.length_a   1.000
_cell.length_b   1.000
_cell.length_c   1.000
_cell.angle_alpha   90.00
_cell.angle_beta   90.00
_cell.angle_gamma   90.00
#
_symmetry.space_group_name_H-M   'P 1'
#
loop_
_entity.id
_entity.type
_entity.pdbx_description
1 polymer ?
#
loop_
_entity_poly.entity_id
_entity_poly.type
_entity_poly.pdbx_seq_one_letter_code
_entity_poly.pdbx_strand_id
1 'polypeptide(L)'
;MLTERLEFVAERDAETFAAVQAAPAVFLLRGDDPHSEPYVSKSANLRRRLVRLLGAPEERTKRLNLRGRVRWIEYTATGSDFESGFLLYKVLRATFPKTYSNRLRLRFAPFVKLHMENEFPRASVTTRLGRLNGRSVYYGPFASRVAAEKFANDSLDFFKMRRCVEDLLPDPAFPGCIYSEMKMCLKGCSDEEYAAEVTRVRNYFDSGGQSLQRELSLERDAASSNLEFENAAALHARVEKLAPVLSQLPEIVHRLDKLTGVMVQPSFQAEAVGLFRIDSGFISDAITFPIQTSEHAKSQSMEARVQESLAAVAAGHAKSALETMEHLAILKRWYYRSSRVGEIFFADEKAGLPMRRIVRGIGRVYRGETPESTGEGVKTTIKNGISENG
;
A
#
# COMPACT_ATOMS: atom_id res chain seq x y z
N MET A 1 12.12 -17.92 0.32
CA MET A 1 11.53 -19.28 0.44
C MET A 1 11.42 -19.60 1.92
N LEU A 2 10.72 -20.67 2.29
CA LEU A 2 10.58 -21.09 3.70
C LEU A 2 11.95 -21.52 4.25
N THR A 3 12.17 -21.32 5.55
CA THR A 3 13.50 -21.36 6.18
C THR A 3 13.77 -22.67 6.90
N GLU A 4 12.74 -23.27 7.48
CA GLU A 4 12.81 -24.53 8.20
C GLU A 4 12.27 -25.66 7.33
N ARG A 5 12.89 -26.85 7.45
CA ARG A 5 12.43 -28.08 6.80
C ARG A 5 12.59 -29.26 7.75
N LEU A 6 11.52 -30.02 7.92
CA LEU A 6 11.48 -31.22 8.74
C LEU A 6 10.92 -32.38 7.93
N GLU A 7 11.48 -33.57 8.13
CA GLU A 7 10.86 -34.81 7.68
C GLU A 7 9.70 -35.17 8.63
N PHE A 8 8.59 -35.65 8.07
CA PHE A 8 7.44 -36.13 8.82
C PHE A 8 7.31 -37.64 8.65
N VAL A 9 7.44 -38.35 9.76
CA VAL A 9 7.18 -39.79 9.87
C VAL A 9 6.03 -39.98 10.85
N ALA A 10 4.96 -40.64 10.39
CA ALA A 10 3.71 -40.72 11.14
C ALA A 10 3.91 -41.39 12.51
N GLU A 11 4.74 -42.42 12.58
CA GLU A 11 5.07 -43.18 13.78
C GLU A 11 5.84 -42.35 14.83
N ARG A 12 6.45 -41.23 14.41
CA ARG A 12 7.22 -40.29 15.25
C ARG A 12 6.63 -38.88 15.22
N ASP A 13 5.31 -38.78 15.08
CA ASP A 13 4.62 -37.51 14.96
C ASP A 13 4.74 -36.63 16.22
N ALA A 14 4.72 -37.23 17.41
CA ALA A 14 4.88 -36.54 18.68
C ALA A 14 6.21 -35.77 18.77
N GLU A 15 7.31 -36.37 18.33
CA GLU A 15 8.64 -35.73 18.26
C GLU A 15 8.61 -34.54 17.29
N THR A 16 8.04 -34.75 16.10
CA THR A 16 7.91 -33.69 15.09
C THR A 16 7.09 -32.51 15.62
N PHE A 17 5.97 -32.76 16.30
CA PHE A 17 5.12 -31.71 16.83
C PHE A 17 5.76 -30.99 18.03
N ALA A 18 6.56 -31.68 18.84
CA ALA A 18 7.31 -31.07 19.93
C ALA A 18 8.41 -30.13 19.41
N ALA A 19 9.10 -30.52 18.33
CA ALA A 19 10.16 -29.73 17.71
C ALA A 19 9.65 -28.42 17.08
N VAL A 20 8.41 -28.41 16.56
CA VAL A 20 7.82 -27.21 15.95
C VAL A 20 7.31 -26.25 17.03
N GLN A 21 7.70 -24.98 16.97
CA GLN A 21 7.26 -23.96 17.92
C GLN A 21 5.76 -23.60 17.76
N ALA A 22 5.11 -23.26 18.87
CA ALA A 22 3.71 -22.84 18.90
C ALA A 22 3.60 -21.33 18.57
N ALA A 23 3.83 -20.97 17.31
CA ALA A 23 3.87 -19.59 16.85
C ALA A 23 3.13 -19.37 15.52
N PRO A 24 2.83 -18.11 15.13
CA PRO A 24 2.37 -17.80 13.79
C PRO A 24 3.43 -18.19 12.75
N ALA A 25 2.99 -18.77 11.64
CA ALA A 25 3.90 -19.20 10.58
C ALA A 25 3.17 -19.36 9.23
N VAL A 26 3.95 -19.28 8.16
CA VAL A 26 3.58 -19.82 6.84
C VAL A 26 4.22 -21.19 6.70
N PHE A 27 3.47 -22.16 6.20
CA PHE A 27 3.95 -23.53 6.04
C PHE A 27 3.49 -24.15 4.73
N LEU A 28 4.25 -25.13 4.30
CA LEU A 28 4.06 -25.91 3.09
C LEU A 28 4.27 -27.38 3.42
N LEU A 29 3.32 -28.24 3.03
CA LEU A 29 3.38 -29.68 3.25
C LEU A 29 3.52 -30.39 1.89
N ARG A 30 4.56 -31.22 1.74
CA ARG A 30 4.80 -32.04 0.55
C ARG A 30 4.67 -33.51 0.87
N GLY A 31 4.20 -34.27 -0.11
CA GLY A 31 4.30 -35.72 -0.08
C GLY A 31 5.64 -36.22 -0.60
N ASP A 32 5.69 -37.53 -0.83
CA ASP A 32 6.86 -38.22 -1.35
C ASP A 32 7.07 -37.94 -2.84
N ASP A 33 5.98 -37.97 -3.61
CA ASP A 33 5.99 -37.62 -5.03
C ASP A 33 6.30 -36.12 -5.23
N PRO A 34 7.42 -35.76 -5.88
CA PRO A 34 7.80 -34.37 -6.13
C PRO A 34 6.82 -33.62 -7.04
N HIS A 35 6.02 -34.33 -7.83
CA HIS A 35 5.04 -33.75 -8.75
C HIS A 35 3.68 -33.48 -8.10
N SER A 36 3.44 -34.02 -6.92
CA SER A 36 2.19 -33.82 -6.18
C SER A 36 2.07 -32.38 -5.66
N GLU A 37 0.87 -31.82 -5.79
CA GLU A 37 0.61 -30.43 -5.37
C GLU A 37 0.78 -30.28 -3.85
N PRO A 38 1.65 -29.38 -3.36
CA PRO A 38 1.81 -29.18 -1.92
C PRO A 38 0.62 -28.47 -1.30
N TYR A 39 0.38 -28.71 0.00
CA TYR A 39 -0.57 -27.91 0.77
C TYR A 39 0.13 -26.70 1.37
N VAL A 40 -0.27 -25.48 0.97
CA VAL A 40 0.31 -24.22 1.46
C VAL A 40 -0.73 -23.44 2.26
N SER A 41 -0.36 -22.97 3.45
CA SER A 41 -1.23 -22.13 4.26
C SER A 41 -0.45 -21.29 5.28
N LYS A 42 -1.15 -20.38 5.95
CA LYS A 42 -0.64 -19.70 7.14
C LYS A 42 -1.44 -20.10 8.38
N SER A 43 -0.84 -20.02 9.56
CA SER A 43 -1.50 -20.27 10.82
C SER A 43 -1.04 -19.28 11.89
N ALA A 44 -1.90 -19.00 12.87
CA ALA A 44 -1.53 -18.27 14.08
C ALA A 44 -0.84 -19.18 15.12
N ASN A 45 -0.96 -20.50 14.98
CA ASN A 45 -0.28 -21.48 15.82
C ASN A 45 0.06 -22.71 14.98
N LEU A 46 1.29 -22.75 14.50
CA LEU A 46 1.76 -23.80 13.59
C LEU A 46 1.68 -25.18 14.22
N ARG A 47 2.20 -25.36 15.45
CA ARG A 47 2.14 -26.65 16.17
C ARG A 47 0.72 -27.21 16.21
N ARG A 48 -0.25 -26.42 16.69
CA ARG A 48 -1.66 -26.84 16.76
C ARG A 48 -2.23 -27.17 15.38
N ARG A 49 -1.84 -26.42 14.35
CA ARG A 49 -2.30 -26.65 12.98
C ARG A 49 -1.74 -27.94 12.38
N LEU A 50 -0.48 -28.26 12.66
CA LEU A 50 0.17 -29.51 12.23
C LEU A 50 -0.45 -30.71 12.94
N VAL A 51 -0.64 -30.65 14.26
CA VAL A 51 -1.35 -31.71 15.02
C VAL A 51 -2.73 -31.97 14.40
N ARG A 52 -3.48 -30.91 14.06
CA ARG A 52 -4.81 -31.05 13.43
C ARG A 52 -4.77 -31.66 12.02
N LEU A 53 -3.71 -31.42 11.25
CA LEU A 53 -3.59 -31.90 9.87
C LEU A 53 -2.97 -33.29 9.78
N LEU A 54 -2.04 -33.59 10.67
CA LEU A 54 -1.11 -34.71 10.54
C LEU A 54 -1.21 -35.68 11.73
N GLY A 55 -1.93 -35.34 12.80
CA GLY A 55 -2.20 -36.24 13.90
C GLY A 55 -3.10 -37.42 13.50
N ALA A 56 -3.26 -38.37 14.42
CA ALA A 56 -4.14 -39.52 14.24
C ALA A 56 -5.56 -39.06 13.83
N PRO A 57 -6.16 -39.68 12.81
CA PRO A 57 -7.49 -39.29 12.35
C PRO A 57 -8.52 -39.57 13.45
N GLU A 58 -9.35 -38.57 13.77
CA GLU A 58 -10.53 -38.75 14.59
C GLU A 58 -11.59 -39.50 13.78
N GLU A 59 -12.09 -40.63 14.29
CA GLU A 59 -13.17 -41.39 13.66
C GLU A 59 -14.38 -40.49 13.39
N ARG A 60 -15.00 -40.65 12.21
CA ARG A 60 -16.24 -39.97 11.77
C ARG A 60 -16.13 -38.48 11.43
N THR A 61 -14.94 -37.90 11.32
CA THR A 61 -14.80 -36.50 10.89
C THR A 61 -14.57 -36.37 9.37
N LYS A 62 -15.30 -35.45 8.71
CA LYS A 62 -15.06 -35.05 7.31
C LYS A 62 -13.91 -34.04 7.17
N ARG A 63 -13.06 -33.90 8.20
CA ARG A 63 -12.00 -32.89 8.24
C ARG A 63 -10.82 -33.35 7.39
N LEU A 64 -10.18 -32.40 6.71
CA LEU A 64 -8.96 -32.68 5.96
C LEU A 64 -7.85 -33.17 6.91
N ASN A 65 -7.41 -34.40 6.69
CA ASN A 65 -6.25 -35.03 7.32
C ASN A 65 -5.26 -35.42 6.20
N LEU A 66 -3.99 -35.08 6.39
CA LEU A 66 -2.90 -35.24 5.43
C LEU A 66 -1.81 -36.19 5.93
N ARG A 67 -1.99 -36.84 7.09
CA ARG A 67 -1.00 -37.70 7.75
C ARG A 67 -0.38 -38.73 6.81
N GLY A 68 -1.21 -39.48 6.08
CA GLY A 68 -0.73 -40.52 5.18
C GLY A 68 -0.01 -40.00 3.93
N ARG A 69 -0.21 -38.72 3.57
CA ARG A 69 0.29 -38.13 2.32
C ARG A 69 1.55 -37.30 2.50
N VAL A 70 1.76 -36.71 3.67
CA VAL A 70 2.87 -35.77 3.91
C VAL A 70 4.13 -36.53 4.28
N ARG A 71 5.28 -36.04 3.79
CA ARG A 71 6.63 -36.50 4.13
C ARG A 71 7.56 -35.35 4.51
N TRP A 72 7.27 -34.15 4.02
CA TRP A 72 8.08 -32.97 4.33
C TRP A 72 7.21 -31.81 4.79
N ILE A 73 7.65 -31.15 5.85
CA ILE A 73 7.07 -29.92 6.40
C ILE A 73 8.10 -28.82 6.23
N GLU A 74 7.77 -27.81 5.43
CA GLU A 74 8.56 -26.59 5.31
C GLU A 74 7.79 -25.45 6.01
N TYR A 75 8.47 -24.61 6.78
CA TYR A 75 7.82 -23.45 7.41
C TYR A 75 8.77 -22.29 7.71
N THR A 76 8.20 -21.13 7.96
CA THR A 76 8.88 -19.96 8.50
C THR A 76 7.93 -19.29 9.48
N ALA A 77 8.40 -19.10 10.71
CA ALA A 77 7.66 -18.37 11.73
C ALA A 77 7.65 -16.88 11.42
N THR A 78 6.58 -16.20 11.83
CA THR A 78 6.31 -14.80 11.50
C THR A 78 5.85 -14.03 12.73
N GLY A 79 6.25 -12.77 12.84
CA GLY A 79 5.94 -11.90 13.98
C GLY A 79 4.59 -11.18 13.86
N SER A 80 4.01 -11.07 12.66
CA SER A 80 2.75 -10.36 12.47
C SER A 80 1.81 -10.97 11.42
N ASP A 81 0.52 -10.59 11.45
CA ASP A 81 -0.45 -11.00 10.42
C ASP A 81 -0.08 -10.46 9.03
N PHE A 82 0.52 -9.25 8.98
CA PHE A 82 1.04 -8.66 7.75
C PHE A 82 2.15 -9.52 7.16
N GLU A 83 3.20 -9.80 7.94
CA GLU A 83 4.33 -10.62 7.50
C GLU A 83 3.84 -12.01 7.07
N SER A 84 2.96 -12.63 7.85
CA SER A 84 2.35 -13.92 7.51
C SER A 84 1.60 -13.89 6.18
N GLY A 85 0.86 -12.79 5.92
CA GLY A 85 0.11 -12.60 4.68
C GLY A 85 1.03 -12.35 3.49
N PHE A 86 2.07 -11.53 3.67
CA PHE A 86 3.04 -11.20 2.62
C PHE A 86 3.91 -12.41 2.26
N LEU A 87 4.41 -13.14 3.25
CA LEU A 87 5.15 -14.38 3.03
C LEU A 87 4.27 -15.45 2.36
N LEU A 88 3.01 -15.59 2.78
CA LEU A 88 2.07 -16.50 2.12
C LEU A 88 1.87 -16.12 0.64
N TYR A 89 1.75 -14.82 0.33
CA TYR A 89 1.70 -14.34 -1.05
C TYR A 89 2.93 -14.81 -1.85
N LYS A 90 4.13 -14.59 -1.31
CA LYS A 90 5.38 -14.99 -1.95
C LYS A 90 5.47 -16.50 -2.19
N VAL A 91 5.14 -17.30 -1.17
CA VAL A 91 5.17 -18.77 -1.27
C VAL A 91 4.15 -19.27 -2.29
N LEU A 92 2.92 -18.75 -2.29
CA LEU A 92 1.90 -19.14 -3.27
C LEU A 92 2.28 -18.73 -4.69
N ARG A 93 2.83 -17.53 -4.89
CA ARG A 93 3.25 -17.06 -6.22
C ARG A 93 4.41 -17.89 -6.77
N ALA A 94 5.36 -18.30 -5.92
CA ALA A 94 6.45 -19.19 -6.31
C ALA A 94 5.99 -20.63 -6.57
N THR A 95 5.10 -21.16 -5.73
CA THR A 95 4.67 -22.56 -5.76
C THR A 95 3.58 -22.82 -6.81
N PHE A 96 2.68 -21.85 -7.02
CA PHE A 96 1.52 -21.95 -7.90
C PHE A 96 1.47 -20.81 -8.92
N PRO A 97 2.52 -20.56 -9.73
CA PRO A 97 2.61 -19.37 -10.58
C PRO A 97 1.43 -19.19 -11.53
N LYS A 98 0.74 -20.27 -11.90
CA LYS A 98 -0.46 -20.25 -12.77
C LYS A 98 -1.78 -20.05 -12.02
N THR A 99 -1.88 -20.41 -10.73
CA THR A 99 -3.16 -20.48 -10.00
C THR A 99 -3.18 -19.72 -8.67
N TYR A 100 -2.08 -19.08 -8.28
CA TYR A 100 -1.97 -18.36 -7.00
C TYR A 100 -3.01 -17.24 -6.85
N SER A 101 -3.39 -16.58 -7.94
CA SER A 101 -4.41 -15.51 -7.97
C SER A 101 -5.77 -16.00 -7.47
N ASN A 102 -6.17 -17.20 -7.88
CA ASN A 102 -7.41 -17.86 -7.44
C ASN A 102 -7.38 -18.19 -5.94
N ARG A 103 -6.18 -18.46 -5.39
CA ARG A 103 -5.97 -18.81 -3.97
C ARG A 103 -5.98 -17.59 -3.05
N LEU A 104 -5.46 -16.44 -3.49
CA LEU A 104 -5.31 -15.24 -2.65
C LEU A 104 -6.46 -14.23 -2.77
N ARG A 105 -7.18 -14.21 -3.91
CA ARG A 105 -8.28 -13.27 -4.20
C ARG A 105 -7.94 -11.83 -3.77
N LEU A 106 -6.80 -11.31 -4.25
CA LEU A 106 -6.38 -9.93 -3.97
C LEU A 106 -7.33 -8.93 -4.64
N ARG A 107 -7.66 -7.84 -3.94
CA ARG A 107 -8.46 -6.74 -4.47
C ARG A 107 -7.53 -5.57 -4.75
N PHE A 108 -7.27 -5.30 -6.02
CA PHE A 108 -6.33 -4.24 -6.42
C PHE A 108 -6.78 -2.86 -5.96
N ALA A 109 -5.79 -2.04 -5.62
CA ALA A 109 -6.02 -0.67 -5.20
C ALA A 109 -6.48 0.21 -6.38
N PRO A 110 -7.46 1.09 -6.17
CA PRO A 110 -7.76 2.17 -7.11
C PRO A 110 -6.69 3.27 -7.05
N PHE A 111 -6.45 3.88 -8.21
CA PHE A 111 -5.54 4.99 -8.43
C PHE A 111 -6.22 6.06 -9.28
N VAL A 112 -5.82 7.31 -9.08
CA VAL A 112 -6.05 8.39 -10.05
C VAL A 112 -4.92 8.33 -11.07
N LYS A 113 -5.23 7.97 -12.31
CA LYS A 113 -4.30 7.92 -13.43
C LYS A 113 -4.40 9.21 -14.24
N LEU A 114 -3.28 9.90 -14.43
CA LEU A 114 -3.12 10.92 -15.46
C LEU A 114 -2.58 10.25 -16.74
N HIS A 115 -3.38 10.29 -17.80
CA HIS A 115 -3.02 9.74 -19.11
C HIS A 115 -2.15 10.75 -19.87
N MET A 116 -0.83 10.66 -19.72
CA MET A 116 0.13 11.58 -20.34
C MET A 116 0.58 11.13 -21.74
N GLU A 117 -0.02 10.06 -22.27
CA GLU A 117 0.30 9.52 -23.60
C GLU A 117 -0.45 10.25 -24.71
N ASN A 118 -1.57 10.88 -24.37
CA ASN A 118 -2.40 11.67 -25.27
C ASN A 118 -1.85 13.11 -25.33
N GLU A 119 -2.01 13.75 -26.49
CA GLU A 119 -1.68 15.17 -26.72
C GLU A 119 -2.45 16.10 -25.77
N PHE A 120 -3.70 15.74 -25.45
CA PHE A 120 -4.51 16.37 -24.42
C PHE A 120 -4.70 15.42 -23.23
N PRO A 121 -3.76 15.40 -22.26
CA PRO A 121 -3.84 14.53 -21.09
C PRO A 121 -5.16 14.67 -20.32
N ARG A 122 -5.62 13.57 -19.72
CA ARG A 122 -6.82 13.55 -18.87
C ARG A 122 -6.58 12.73 -17.61
N ALA A 123 -7.42 12.93 -16.60
CA ALA A 123 -7.44 12.12 -15.39
C ALA A 123 -8.55 11.05 -15.43
N SER A 124 -8.32 9.89 -14.82
CA SER A 124 -9.35 8.85 -14.64
C SER A 124 -9.03 7.93 -13.46
N VAL A 125 -10.04 7.25 -12.91
CA VAL A 125 -9.81 6.25 -11.86
C VAL A 125 -9.72 4.84 -12.42
N THR A 126 -8.63 4.14 -12.10
CA THR A 126 -8.35 2.77 -12.54
C THR A 126 -7.84 1.90 -11.39
N THR A 127 -8.07 0.60 -11.46
CA THR A 127 -7.43 -0.39 -10.58
C THR A 127 -6.27 -1.12 -11.27
N ARG A 128 -5.99 -0.79 -12.53
CA ARG A 128 -4.93 -1.40 -13.34
C ARG A 128 -3.83 -0.40 -13.63
N LEU A 129 -2.60 -0.83 -13.39
CA LEU A 129 -1.40 -0.13 -13.83
C LEU A 129 -1.10 -0.46 -15.29
N GLY A 130 -0.57 0.52 -16.01
CA GLY A 130 -0.06 0.36 -17.37
C GLY A 130 1.34 -0.24 -17.35
N ARG A 131 2.11 0.01 -18.42
CA ARG A 131 3.53 -0.37 -18.45
C ARG A 131 4.28 0.42 -17.36
N LEU A 132 5.22 -0.24 -16.66
CA LEU A 132 5.98 0.37 -15.55
C LEU A 132 6.74 1.64 -15.98
N ASN A 133 7.21 1.70 -17.24
CA ASN A 133 7.91 2.85 -17.81
C ASN A 133 7.02 3.64 -18.80
N GLY A 134 5.70 3.59 -18.62
CA GLY A 134 4.77 4.41 -19.39
C GLY A 134 4.88 5.89 -19.04
N ARG A 135 4.32 6.76 -19.88
CA ARG A 135 4.26 8.21 -19.57
C ARG A 135 3.19 8.53 -18.54
N SER A 136 2.20 7.64 -18.42
CA SER A 136 1.09 7.80 -17.49
C SER A 136 1.54 7.85 -16.04
N VAL A 137 0.96 8.77 -15.27
CA VAL A 137 1.25 8.97 -13.84
C VAL A 137 0.10 8.41 -13.00
N TYR A 138 0.42 7.80 -11.86
CA TYR A 138 -0.56 7.17 -10.97
C TYR A 138 -0.43 7.73 -9.55
N TYR A 139 -1.54 8.17 -8.96
CA TYR A 139 -1.62 8.62 -7.58
C TYR A 139 -2.50 7.67 -6.77
N GLY A 140 -2.06 7.29 -5.58
CA GLY A 140 -2.72 6.32 -4.70
C GLY A 140 -1.71 5.61 -3.80
N PRO A 141 -2.05 4.41 -3.28
CA PRO A 141 -3.29 3.66 -3.43
C PRO A 141 -4.46 4.23 -2.61
N PHE A 142 -5.67 4.24 -3.17
CA PHE A 142 -6.88 4.66 -2.44
C PHE A 142 -7.61 3.49 -1.74
N ALA A 143 -8.34 3.80 -0.67
CA ALA A 143 -9.16 2.84 0.08
C ALA A 143 -10.26 2.20 -0.77
N SER A 144 -10.92 2.97 -1.63
CA SER A 144 -12.02 2.52 -2.49
C SER A 144 -12.04 3.32 -3.78
N ARG A 145 -12.79 2.80 -4.77
CA ARG A 145 -12.95 3.50 -6.06
C ARG A 145 -13.68 4.82 -5.84
N VAL A 146 -14.70 4.81 -4.98
CA VAL A 146 -15.46 6.00 -4.56
C VAL A 146 -14.53 7.06 -3.95
N ALA A 147 -13.60 6.67 -3.08
CA ALA A 147 -12.65 7.62 -2.48
C ALA A 147 -11.72 8.25 -3.54
N ALA A 148 -11.23 7.44 -4.48
CA ALA A 148 -10.41 7.94 -5.59
C ALA A 148 -11.21 8.87 -6.53
N GLU A 149 -12.45 8.53 -6.84
CA GLU A 149 -13.34 9.33 -7.70
C GLU A 149 -13.70 10.66 -7.03
N LYS A 150 -14.04 10.63 -5.73
CA LYS A 150 -14.27 11.84 -4.95
C LYS A 150 -13.04 12.75 -4.95
N PHE A 151 -11.87 12.21 -4.59
CA PHE A 151 -10.63 12.99 -4.57
C PHE A 151 -10.29 13.57 -5.94
N ALA A 152 -10.40 12.78 -7.02
CA ALA A 152 -10.16 13.25 -8.38
C ALA A 152 -11.13 14.38 -8.76
N ASN A 153 -12.43 14.21 -8.50
CA ASN A 153 -13.43 15.21 -8.85
C ASN A 153 -13.22 16.51 -8.06
N ASP A 154 -13.14 16.43 -6.74
CA ASP A 154 -12.97 17.59 -5.86
C ASP A 154 -11.68 18.36 -6.19
N SER A 155 -10.60 17.63 -6.52
CA SER A 155 -9.32 18.25 -6.91
C SER A 155 -9.39 18.92 -8.27
N LEU A 156 -9.97 18.24 -9.27
CA LEU A 156 -10.03 18.73 -10.65
C LEU A 156 -11.01 19.89 -10.82
N ASP A 157 -11.89 20.16 -9.85
CA ASP A 157 -12.79 21.32 -9.87
C ASP A 157 -12.04 22.65 -9.73
N PHE A 158 -10.78 22.62 -9.30
CA PHE A 158 -9.92 23.81 -9.24
C PHE A 158 -9.17 24.11 -10.55
N PHE A 159 -9.26 23.20 -11.52
CA PHE A 159 -8.51 23.24 -12.78
C PHE A 159 -9.44 23.14 -13.98
N LYS A 160 -8.96 23.59 -15.14
CA LYS A 160 -9.65 23.49 -16.42
C LYS A 160 -9.14 22.32 -17.25
N MET A 161 -8.92 21.18 -16.60
CA MET A 161 -8.46 19.95 -17.23
C MET A 161 -9.63 19.18 -17.84
N ARG A 162 -9.40 18.60 -19.01
CA ARG A 162 -10.37 17.78 -19.75
C ARG A 162 -10.91 16.61 -18.92
N ARG A 163 -12.22 16.38 -19.04
CA ARG A 163 -12.96 15.27 -18.41
C ARG A 163 -13.45 14.21 -19.40
N CYS A 164 -13.57 14.55 -20.69
CA CYS A 164 -14.11 13.63 -21.70
C CYS A 164 -13.16 12.45 -21.98
N VAL A 165 -13.71 11.33 -22.45
CA VAL A 165 -12.99 10.05 -22.63
C VAL A 165 -12.41 9.90 -24.03
N GLU A 166 -12.99 10.57 -25.03
CA GLU A 166 -12.70 10.41 -26.48
C GLU A 166 -11.38 11.04 -26.93
N ASP A 167 -10.61 10.38 -27.77
CA ASP A 167 -9.41 11.03 -28.33
C ASP A 167 -9.83 12.24 -29.19
N LEU A 168 -9.29 13.41 -28.85
CA LEU A 168 -9.72 14.68 -29.45
C LEU A 168 -8.79 15.03 -30.61
N LEU A 169 -9.41 15.49 -31.70
CA LEU A 169 -8.78 16.32 -32.71
C LEU A 169 -9.40 17.72 -32.55
N PRO A 170 -8.77 18.64 -31.80
CA PRO A 170 -9.37 19.94 -31.53
C PRO A 170 -9.56 20.71 -32.83
N ASP A 171 -10.81 21.09 -33.09
CA ASP A 171 -11.15 22.02 -34.16
C ASP A 171 -11.45 23.39 -33.53
N PRO A 172 -10.70 24.46 -33.86
CA PRO A 172 -10.98 25.81 -33.38
C PRO A 172 -12.38 26.32 -33.72
N ALA A 173 -13.01 25.80 -34.78
CA ALA A 173 -14.38 26.14 -35.17
C ALA A 173 -15.45 25.41 -34.34
N PHE A 174 -15.05 24.43 -33.51
CA PHE A 174 -15.99 23.67 -32.68
C PHE A 174 -16.65 24.60 -31.63
N PRO A 175 -17.99 24.64 -31.55
CA PRO A 175 -18.71 25.60 -30.70
C PRO A 175 -18.50 25.38 -29.20
N GLY A 176 -17.82 24.29 -28.80
CA GLY A 176 -17.56 23.92 -27.43
C GLY A 176 -18.46 22.76 -27.00
N CYS A 177 -18.01 21.99 -26.00
CA CYS A 177 -18.81 20.94 -25.38
C CYS A 177 -19.39 21.44 -24.05
N ILE A 178 -20.31 20.66 -23.47
CA ILE A 178 -20.94 20.97 -22.17
C ILE A 178 -19.92 21.29 -21.07
N TYR A 179 -18.77 20.60 -21.03
CA TYR A 179 -17.73 20.89 -20.04
C TYR A 179 -17.09 22.27 -20.23
N SER A 180 -16.95 22.72 -21.48
CA SER A 180 -16.42 24.06 -21.77
C SER A 180 -17.43 25.16 -21.45
N GLU A 181 -18.73 24.92 -21.69
CA GLU A 181 -19.81 25.84 -21.29
C GLU A 181 -19.90 25.98 -19.76
N MET A 182 -19.68 24.87 -19.05
CA MET A 182 -19.58 24.85 -17.59
C MET A 182 -18.24 25.38 -17.05
N LYS A 183 -17.32 25.86 -17.92
CA LYS A 183 -15.98 26.35 -17.56
C LYS A 183 -15.08 25.33 -16.86
N MET A 184 -15.36 24.04 -17.04
CA MET A 184 -14.62 22.90 -16.46
C MET A 184 -13.43 22.45 -17.32
N CYS A 185 -13.37 22.92 -18.57
CA CYS A 185 -12.31 22.61 -19.53
C CYS A 185 -11.99 23.86 -20.34
N LEU A 186 -10.72 24.03 -20.73
CA LEU A 186 -10.34 25.05 -21.71
C LEU A 186 -11.02 24.75 -23.06
N LYS A 187 -11.65 25.76 -23.66
CA LYS A 187 -12.29 25.68 -24.98
C LYS A 187 -11.28 26.07 -26.05
N GLY A 188 -11.15 25.28 -27.13
CA GLY A 188 -10.30 25.62 -28.28
C GLY A 188 -8.85 25.91 -27.90
N CYS A 189 -8.35 25.29 -26.84
CA CYS A 189 -7.03 25.54 -26.29
C CYS A 189 -5.93 25.20 -27.29
N SER A 190 -4.90 26.03 -27.34
CA SER A 190 -3.61 25.63 -27.91
C SER A 190 -2.96 24.57 -27.04
N ASP A 191 -2.04 23.80 -27.64
CA ASP A 191 -1.29 22.77 -26.93
C ASP A 191 -0.51 23.34 -25.73
N GLU A 192 -0.02 24.58 -25.85
CA GLU A 192 0.78 25.25 -24.82
C GLU A 192 -0.02 25.63 -23.58
N GLU A 193 -1.19 26.25 -23.75
CA GLU A 193 -2.05 26.63 -22.63
C GLU A 193 -2.57 25.39 -21.88
N TYR A 194 -2.95 24.35 -22.63
CA TYR A 194 -3.38 23.11 -22.03
C TYR A 194 -2.25 22.38 -21.30
N ALA A 195 -1.04 22.36 -21.89
CA ALA A 195 0.14 21.77 -21.24
C ALA A 195 0.51 22.50 -19.94
N ALA A 196 0.36 23.82 -19.89
CA ALA A 196 0.56 24.60 -18.66
C ALA A 196 -0.46 24.20 -17.58
N GLU A 197 -1.73 24.04 -17.93
CA GLU A 197 -2.78 23.62 -16.99
C GLU A 197 -2.56 22.18 -16.50
N VAL A 198 -2.17 21.26 -17.38
CA VAL A 198 -1.78 19.89 -17.00
C VAL A 198 -0.59 19.90 -16.05
N THR A 199 0.38 20.79 -16.27
CA THR A 199 1.54 20.95 -15.37
C THR A 199 1.11 21.43 -13.99
N ARG A 200 0.19 22.40 -13.91
CA ARG A 200 -0.40 22.86 -12.64
C ARG A 200 -1.11 21.71 -11.90
N VAL A 201 -1.91 20.92 -12.61
CA VAL A 201 -2.57 19.73 -12.05
C VAL A 201 -1.55 18.73 -11.51
N ARG A 202 -0.49 18.44 -12.26
CA ARG A 202 0.57 17.51 -11.82
C ARG A 202 1.27 18.01 -10.55
N ASN A 203 1.65 19.28 -10.51
CA ASN A 203 2.30 19.89 -9.35
C ASN A 203 1.39 19.85 -8.11
N TYR A 204 0.09 20.03 -8.32
CA TYR A 204 -0.93 19.87 -7.28
C TYR A 204 -0.94 18.45 -6.71
N PHE A 205 -1.08 17.43 -7.56
CA PHE A 205 -1.10 16.05 -7.08
C PHE A 205 0.24 15.62 -6.45
N ASP A 206 1.38 16.03 -7.02
CA ASP A 206 2.72 15.73 -6.49
C ASP A 206 2.95 16.34 -5.10
N SER A 207 2.44 17.55 -4.86
CA SER A 207 2.61 18.25 -3.57
C SER A 207 1.55 17.91 -2.52
N GLY A 208 0.67 16.93 -2.78
CA GLY A 208 -0.50 16.69 -1.93
C GLY A 208 -1.37 17.94 -1.79
N GLY A 209 -1.41 18.76 -2.84
CA GLY A 209 -2.18 19.99 -3.00
C GLY A 209 -1.63 21.27 -2.37
N GLN A 210 -0.47 21.19 -1.70
CA GLN A 210 0.19 22.37 -1.13
C GLN A 210 0.63 23.39 -2.18
N SER A 211 0.86 23.00 -3.43
CA SER A 211 1.23 23.95 -4.50
C SER A 211 0.10 24.92 -4.80
N LEU A 212 -1.13 24.42 -4.99
CA LEU A 212 -2.30 25.25 -5.30
C LEU A 212 -2.70 26.10 -4.10
N GLN A 213 -2.60 25.54 -2.89
CA GLN A 213 -2.87 26.31 -1.67
C GLN A 213 -1.94 27.53 -1.56
N ARG A 214 -0.64 27.35 -1.82
CA ARG A 214 0.34 28.44 -1.80
C ARG A 214 0.08 29.45 -2.91
N GLU A 215 -0.19 28.98 -4.12
CA GLU A 215 -0.54 29.82 -5.27
C GLU A 215 -1.73 30.74 -4.97
N LEU A 216 -2.87 30.15 -4.56
CA LEU A 216 -4.08 30.91 -4.24
C LEU A 216 -3.90 31.85 -3.04
N SER A 217 -3.07 31.47 -2.06
CA SER A 217 -2.78 32.33 -0.90
C SER A 217 -1.94 33.55 -1.30
N LEU A 218 -0.93 33.37 -2.14
CA LEU A 218 -0.11 34.47 -2.65
C LEU A 218 -0.94 35.43 -3.54
N GLU A 219 -1.78 34.89 -4.42
CA GLU A 219 -2.70 35.70 -5.24
C GLU A 219 -3.66 36.51 -4.36
N ARG A 220 -4.22 35.89 -3.33
CA ARG A 220 -5.11 36.57 -2.37
C ARG A 220 -4.39 37.73 -1.67
N ASP A 221 -3.17 37.49 -1.18
CA ASP A 221 -2.40 38.47 -0.42
C ASP A 221 -1.98 39.65 -1.33
N ALA A 222 -1.67 39.37 -2.60
CA ALA A 222 -1.41 40.39 -3.62
C ALA A 222 -2.66 41.22 -3.94
N ALA A 223 -3.82 40.57 -4.17
CA ALA A 223 -5.10 41.28 -4.40
C ALA A 223 -5.46 42.18 -3.21
N SER A 224 -5.26 41.67 -1.98
CA SER A 224 -5.47 42.47 -0.76
C SER A 224 -4.51 43.66 -0.68
N SER A 225 -3.25 43.49 -1.08
CA SER A 225 -2.25 44.58 -1.10
C SER A 225 -2.59 45.65 -2.14
N ASN A 226 -3.21 45.25 -3.24
CA ASN A 226 -3.70 46.15 -4.30
C ASN A 226 -5.09 46.75 -3.99
N LEU A 227 -5.65 46.51 -2.81
CA LEU A 227 -6.98 46.96 -2.37
C LEU A 227 -8.14 46.36 -3.20
N GLU A 228 -7.92 45.23 -3.87
CA GLU A 228 -8.94 44.48 -4.63
C GLU A 228 -9.70 43.50 -3.72
N PHE A 229 -10.45 44.01 -2.75
CA PHE A 229 -11.04 43.18 -1.68
C PHE A 229 -12.04 42.12 -2.17
N GLU A 230 -12.80 42.40 -3.23
CA GLU A 230 -13.73 41.42 -3.81
C GLU A 230 -12.98 40.21 -4.40
N ASN A 231 -11.89 40.48 -5.11
CA ASN A 231 -11.03 39.44 -5.69
C ASN A 231 -10.34 38.64 -4.58
N ALA A 232 -9.79 39.32 -3.58
CA ALA A 232 -9.18 38.69 -2.41
C ALA A 232 -10.19 37.79 -1.67
N ALA A 233 -11.44 38.23 -1.48
CA ALA A 233 -12.50 37.43 -0.86
C ALA A 233 -12.83 36.17 -1.69
N ALA A 234 -12.93 36.29 -3.01
CA ALA A 234 -13.17 35.15 -3.90
C ALA A 234 -12.02 34.13 -3.85
N LEU A 235 -10.76 34.59 -3.85
CA LEU A 235 -9.58 33.74 -3.70
C LEU A 235 -9.53 33.06 -2.33
N HIS A 236 -9.89 33.79 -1.26
CA HIS A 236 -9.95 33.23 0.07
C HIS A 236 -10.97 32.09 0.18
N ALA A 237 -12.18 32.27 -0.36
CA ALA A 237 -13.20 31.22 -0.41
C ALA A 237 -12.73 29.97 -1.18
N ARG A 238 -11.91 30.14 -2.24
CA ARG A 238 -11.28 29.01 -2.94
C ARG A 238 -10.27 28.27 -2.06
N VAL A 239 -9.46 28.98 -1.27
CA VAL A 239 -8.53 28.37 -0.30
C VAL A 239 -9.30 27.57 0.75
N GLU A 240 -10.39 28.12 1.29
CA GLU A 240 -11.24 27.43 2.27
C GLU A 240 -11.89 26.17 1.69
N LYS A 241 -12.34 26.22 0.42
CA LYS A 241 -12.87 25.05 -0.29
C LYS A 241 -11.79 23.97 -0.52
N LEU A 242 -10.53 24.37 -0.68
CA LEU A 242 -9.43 23.44 -0.93
C LEU A 242 -9.00 22.69 0.36
N ALA A 243 -8.96 23.37 1.50
CA ALA A 243 -8.53 22.81 2.78
C ALA A 243 -9.12 21.41 3.12
N PRO A 244 -10.45 21.15 3.01
CA PRO A 244 -11.00 19.84 3.31
C PRO A 244 -10.53 18.75 2.35
N VAL A 245 -10.25 19.06 1.08
CA VAL A 245 -9.74 18.10 0.10
C VAL A 245 -8.35 17.60 0.50
N LEU A 246 -7.52 18.50 1.05
CA LEU A 246 -6.15 18.19 1.50
C LEU A 246 -6.14 17.40 2.80
N SER A 247 -6.92 17.85 3.80
CA SER A 247 -7.01 17.22 5.13
C SER A 247 -7.62 15.81 5.13
N GLN A 248 -8.24 15.39 4.03
CA GLN A 248 -8.85 14.06 3.91
C GLN A 248 -7.94 13.07 3.20
N LEU A 249 -6.79 13.50 2.69
CA LEU A 249 -5.90 12.67 1.89
C LEU A 249 -5.03 11.81 2.81
N PRO A 250 -5.18 10.47 2.82
CA PRO A 250 -4.40 9.63 3.71
C PRO A 250 -2.91 9.66 3.33
N GLU A 251 -2.00 9.62 4.32
CA GLU A 251 -0.53 9.66 4.12
C GLU A 251 -0.01 8.63 3.10
N ILE A 252 -0.66 7.48 2.92
CA ILE A 252 -0.28 6.47 1.92
C ILE A 252 -0.46 6.93 0.45
N VAL A 253 -1.23 8.00 0.19
CA VAL A 253 -1.52 8.46 -1.18
C VAL A 253 -0.37 9.33 -1.69
N HIS A 254 0.46 8.74 -2.54
CA HIS A 254 1.56 9.42 -3.24
C HIS A 254 1.48 9.17 -4.75
N ARG A 255 2.33 9.86 -5.51
CA ARG A 255 2.69 9.39 -6.84
C ARG A 255 3.39 8.03 -6.73
N LEU A 256 2.98 7.05 -7.52
CA LEU A 256 3.38 5.65 -7.33
C LEU A 256 4.90 5.43 -7.40
N ASP A 257 5.59 6.07 -8.35
CA ASP A 257 7.04 6.03 -8.51
C ASP A 257 7.81 6.76 -7.39
N LYS A 258 7.11 7.52 -6.55
CA LYS A 258 7.65 8.20 -5.37
C LYS A 258 7.17 7.58 -4.06
N LEU A 259 6.30 6.56 -4.11
CA LEU A 259 5.77 5.88 -2.92
C LEU A 259 6.88 5.04 -2.27
N THR A 260 7.65 5.70 -1.41
CA THR A 260 8.79 5.14 -0.70
C THR A 260 8.56 5.24 0.81
N GLY A 261 8.98 4.24 1.57
CA GLY A 261 8.79 4.23 3.01
C GLY A 261 9.37 3.02 3.72
N VAL A 262 9.16 2.97 5.03
CA VAL A 262 9.53 1.83 5.88
C VAL A 262 8.33 1.45 6.74
N MET A 263 7.94 0.18 6.67
CA MET A 263 6.98 -0.41 7.59
C MET A 263 7.71 -1.17 8.68
N VAL A 264 7.32 -0.93 9.92
CA VAL A 264 7.83 -1.59 11.13
C VAL A 264 6.76 -2.55 11.65
N GLN A 265 7.14 -3.81 11.86
CA GLN A 265 6.27 -4.89 12.32
C GLN A 265 6.90 -5.61 13.51
N PRO A 266 6.11 -6.23 14.40
CA PRO A 266 6.66 -7.16 15.38
C PRO A 266 7.46 -8.28 14.70
N SER A 267 8.56 -8.71 15.33
CA SER A 267 9.35 -9.85 14.87
C SER A 267 8.97 -11.11 15.64
N PHE A 268 9.20 -12.26 15.01
CA PHE A 268 9.21 -13.54 15.71
C PHE A 268 10.48 -13.72 16.55
N GLN A 269 11.61 -13.13 16.14
CA GLN A 269 12.84 -13.17 16.92
C GLN A 269 12.71 -12.28 18.15
N ALA A 270 13.13 -12.80 19.31
CA ALA A 270 13.18 -12.04 20.54
C ALA A 270 14.06 -10.80 20.39
N GLU A 271 13.69 -9.72 21.08
CA GLU A 271 14.45 -8.45 21.09
C GLU A 271 14.66 -7.83 19.70
N ALA A 272 13.77 -8.10 18.74
CA ALA A 272 13.86 -7.57 17.39
C ALA A 272 12.51 -7.06 16.87
N VAL A 273 12.57 -6.27 15.80
CA VAL A 273 11.41 -5.89 14.97
C VAL A 273 11.69 -6.25 13.51
N GLY A 274 10.63 -6.45 12.72
CA GLY A 274 10.73 -6.61 11.27
C GLY A 274 10.60 -5.27 10.57
N LEU A 275 11.57 -4.92 9.74
CA LEU A 275 11.51 -3.75 8.86
C LEU A 275 11.21 -4.21 7.42
N PHE A 276 10.25 -3.56 6.77
CA PHE A 276 9.93 -3.79 5.36
C PHE A 276 10.09 -2.46 4.63
N ARG A 277 11.03 -2.42 3.69
CA ARG A 277 11.20 -1.27 2.79
C ARG A 277 10.08 -1.27 1.77
N ILE A 278 9.61 -0.08 1.45
CA ILE A 278 8.69 0.18 0.36
C ILE A 278 9.41 1.09 -0.61
N ASP A 279 9.50 0.66 -1.87
CA ASP A 279 10.15 1.40 -2.95
C ASP A 279 9.23 1.35 -4.17
N SER A 280 8.68 2.50 -4.57
CA SER A 280 7.70 2.62 -5.67
C SER A 280 6.52 1.63 -5.59
N GLY A 281 6.02 1.40 -4.37
CA GLY A 281 4.95 0.43 -4.09
C GLY A 281 5.36 -1.04 -4.07
N PHE A 282 6.62 -1.38 -4.38
CA PHE A 282 7.19 -2.69 -4.08
C PHE A 282 7.46 -2.80 -2.57
N ILE A 283 7.41 -4.02 -2.03
CA ILE A 283 7.64 -4.30 -0.59
C ILE A 283 8.78 -5.31 -0.52
N SER A 284 9.82 -5.00 0.23
CA SER A 284 10.98 -5.88 0.42
C SER A 284 10.64 -7.10 1.27
N ASP A 285 11.59 -8.04 1.35
CA ASP A 285 11.58 -9.02 2.44
C ASP A 285 11.75 -8.37 3.81
N ALA A 286 11.37 -9.12 4.84
CA ALA A 286 11.54 -8.72 6.23
C ALA A 286 13.03 -8.61 6.57
N ILE A 287 13.45 -7.43 7.02
CA ILE A 287 14.76 -7.21 7.63
C ILE A 287 14.57 -7.36 9.13
N THR A 288 15.23 -8.36 9.72
CA THR A 288 15.18 -8.50 11.18
C THR A 288 16.14 -7.51 11.82
N PHE A 289 15.59 -6.53 12.52
CA PHE A 289 16.35 -5.47 13.18
C PHE A 289 16.42 -5.73 14.69
N PRO A 290 17.61 -6.01 15.25
CA PRO A 290 17.76 -6.21 16.68
C PRO A 290 17.65 -4.88 17.44
N ILE A 291 16.85 -4.83 18.50
CA ILE A 291 16.70 -3.65 19.35
C ILE A 291 17.94 -3.46 20.22
N GLN A 292 18.37 -4.53 20.89
CA GLN A 292 19.59 -4.53 21.71
C GLN A 292 20.84 -4.74 20.85
N THR A 293 21.96 -4.15 21.29
CA THR A 293 23.26 -4.22 20.60
C THR A 293 24.10 -5.39 21.09
N SER A 294 24.80 -6.07 20.18
CA SER A 294 26.02 -6.82 20.55
C SER A 294 27.11 -5.83 20.99
N GLU A 295 28.12 -6.28 21.73
CA GLU A 295 29.17 -5.39 22.30
C GLU A 295 29.88 -4.50 21.27
N HIS A 296 29.97 -4.93 20.01
CA HIS A 296 30.59 -4.18 18.91
C HIS A 296 29.68 -3.08 18.30
N ALA A 297 28.37 -3.13 18.50
CA ALA A 297 27.42 -2.15 17.96
C ALA A 297 27.17 -0.94 18.89
N LYS A 298 27.82 -0.89 20.06
CA LYS A 298 27.60 0.14 21.10
C LYS A 298 28.07 1.56 20.71
N SER A 299 28.86 1.72 19.65
CA SER A 299 29.38 3.04 19.21
C SER A 299 28.47 3.78 18.22
N GLN A 300 27.48 3.10 17.62
CA GLN A 300 26.59 3.71 16.63
C GLN A 300 25.25 4.14 17.24
N SER A 301 24.71 5.26 16.76
CA SER A 301 23.35 5.69 17.12
C SER A 301 22.29 4.73 16.56
N MET A 302 21.11 4.68 17.19
CA MET A 302 19.98 3.88 16.69
C MET A 302 19.59 4.29 15.26
N GLU A 303 19.62 5.59 14.94
CA GLU A 303 19.34 6.09 13.60
C GLU A 303 20.36 5.54 12.57
N ALA A 304 21.66 5.57 12.88
CA ALA A 304 22.70 5.05 12.00
C ALA A 304 22.51 3.54 11.75
N ARG A 305 22.21 2.77 12.80
CA ARG A 305 21.95 1.32 12.70
C ARG A 305 20.75 1.00 11.82
N VAL A 306 19.66 1.76 11.98
CA VAL A 306 18.46 1.59 11.13
C VAL A 306 18.80 1.93 9.68
N GLN A 307 19.51 3.04 9.44
CA GLN A 307 19.91 3.43 8.10
C GLN A 307 20.83 2.40 7.43
N GLU A 308 21.82 1.87 8.16
CA GLU A 308 22.71 0.80 7.68
C GLU A 308 21.92 -0.48 7.35
N SER A 309 20.99 -0.88 8.23
CA SER A 309 20.13 -2.06 8.01
C SER A 309 19.25 -1.90 6.77
N LEU A 310 18.70 -0.70 6.54
CA LEU A 310 17.88 -0.41 5.36
C LEU A 310 18.74 -0.34 4.10
N ALA A 311 19.95 0.20 4.18
CA ALA A 311 20.88 0.30 3.06
C ALA A 311 21.47 -1.06 2.63
N ALA A 312 21.64 -1.99 3.58
CA ALA A 312 22.14 -3.33 3.32
C ALA A 312 21.22 -4.16 2.40
N VAL A 313 19.93 -3.83 2.35
CA VAL A 313 18.98 -4.42 1.40
C VAL A 313 18.88 -3.51 0.19
N ALA A 314 19.30 -4.02 -0.98
CA ALA A 314 19.14 -3.31 -2.24
C ALA A 314 17.66 -2.93 -2.45
N ALA A 315 17.43 -1.71 -2.95
CA ALA A 315 16.10 -1.28 -3.35
C ALA A 315 15.55 -2.28 -4.37
N GLY A 316 14.50 -3.00 -3.98
CA GLY A 316 13.86 -3.97 -4.83
C GLY A 316 12.88 -3.28 -5.77
N HIS A 317 12.70 -3.83 -6.96
CA HIS A 317 11.64 -3.40 -7.87
C HIS A 317 10.77 -4.59 -8.24
N ALA A 318 9.47 -4.35 -8.38
CA ALA A 318 8.56 -5.32 -8.96
C ALA A 318 9.02 -5.69 -10.38
N LYS A 319 8.87 -6.96 -10.76
CA LYS A 319 9.22 -7.44 -12.11
C LYS A 319 8.16 -7.09 -13.14
N SER A 320 6.95 -6.76 -12.71
CA SER A 320 5.83 -6.43 -13.59
C SER A 320 4.82 -5.51 -12.90
N ALA A 321 3.99 -4.83 -13.71
CA ALA A 321 2.87 -4.03 -13.22
C ALA A 321 1.88 -4.85 -12.36
N LEU A 322 1.68 -6.12 -12.69
CA LEU A 322 0.83 -7.03 -11.91
C LEU A 322 1.40 -7.25 -10.52
N GLU A 323 2.70 -7.50 -10.40
CA GLU A 323 3.37 -7.66 -9.10
C GLU A 323 3.25 -6.39 -8.25
N THR A 324 3.46 -5.22 -8.84
CA THR A 324 3.26 -3.94 -8.15
C THR A 324 1.82 -3.81 -7.64
N MET A 325 0.82 -4.15 -8.47
CA MET A 325 -0.59 -4.11 -8.08
C MET A 325 -0.91 -5.08 -6.93
N GLU A 326 -0.28 -6.25 -6.89
CA GLU A 326 -0.43 -7.24 -5.83
C GLU A 326 0.16 -6.75 -4.51
N HIS A 327 1.37 -6.18 -4.54
CA HIS A 327 2.01 -5.58 -3.37
C HIS A 327 1.18 -4.41 -2.82
N LEU A 328 0.71 -3.51 -3.69
CA LEU A 328 -0.15 -2.40 -3.32
C LEU A 328 -1.50 -2.87 -2.76
N ALA A 329 -2.05 -3.99 -3.25
CA ALA A 329 -3.26 -4.58 -2.68
C ALA A 329 -3.05 -5.09 -1.24
N ILE A 330 -1.88 -5.69 -0.96
CA ILE A 330 -1.51 -6.15 0.38
C ILE A 330 -1.27 -4.95 1.31
N LEU A 331 -0.50 -3.96 0.85
CA LEU A 331 -0.22 -2.74 1.60
C LEU A 331 -1.52 -1.98 1.92
N LYS A 332 -2.37 -1.73 0.92
CA LYS A 332 -3.70 -1.12 1.08
C LYS A 332 -4.54 -1.89 2.09
N ARG A 333 -4.60 -3.22 1.98
CA ARG A 333 -5.40 -4.07 2.88
C ARG A 333 -4.95 -3.90 4.32
N TRP A 334 -3.64 -3.80 4.57
CA TRP A 334 -3.11 -3.55 5.91
C TRP A 334 -3.37 -2.10 6.37
N TYR A 335 -3.06 -1.12 5.52
CA TYR A 335 -3.16 0.31 5.84
C TYR A 335 -4.59 0.74 6.15
N TYR A 336 -5.61 0.21 5.48
CA TYR A 336 -7.00 0.64 5.75
C TYR A 336 -7.76 -0.27 6.73
N ARG A 337 -7.08 -1.13 7.52
CA ARG A 337 -7.75 -1.85 8.61
C ARG A 337 -8.10 -0.90 9.75
N SER A 338 -9.21 -1.20 10.43
CA SER A 338 -9.66 -0.49 11.65
C SER A 338 -8.67 -0.60 12.80
N SER A 339 -7.96 -1.74 12.91
CA SER A 339 -6.85 -1.93 13.83
C SER A 339 -5.67 -2.51 13.06
N ARG A 340 -4.50 -1.90 13.25
CA ARG A 340 -3.25 -2.23 12.57
C ARG A 340 -2.20 -2.57 13.60
N VAL A 341 -1.53 -3.70 13.40
CA VAL A 341 -0.30 -4.04 14.12
C VAL A 341 0.87 -3.54 13.29
N GLY A 342 1.80 -2.84 13.95
CA GLY A 342 2.93 -2.17 13.31
C GLY A 342 2.64 -0.74 12.86
N GLU A 343 3.66 -0.08 12.36
CA GLU A 343 3.63 1.31 11.90
C GLU A 343 4.27 1.44 10.50
N ILE A 344 3.96 2.52 9.78
CA ILE A 344 4.55 2.83 8.49
C ILE A 344 4.96 4.30 8.45
N PHE A 345 6.09 4.58 7.81
CA PHE A 345 6.64 5.92 7.66
C PHE A 345 6.99 6.12 6.20
N PHE A 346 6.39 7.12 5.57
CA PHE A 346 6.68 7.47 4.18
C PHE A 346 7.82 8.49 4.11
N ALA A 347 8.58 8.44 3.02
CA ALA A 347 9.61 9.41 2.74
C ALA A 347 8.99 10.73 2.27
N ASP A 348 9.56 11.84 2.73
CA ASP A 348 9.31 13.17 2.18
C ASP A 348 10.26 13.38 0.99
N GLU A 349 9.78 14.00 -0.10
CA GLU A 349 10.60 14.25 -1.30
C GLU A 349 11.87 15.08 -1.01
N LYS A 350 11.82 15.97 -0.02
CA LYS A 350 12.94 16.86 0.33
C LYS A 350 13.75 16.33 1.51
N ALA A 351 13.09 15.72 2.50
CA ALA A 351 13.73 15.32 3.75
C ALA A 351 14.07 13.83 3.84
N GLY A 352 13.65 13.02 2.86
CA GLY A 352 13.86 11.57 2.86
C GLY A 352 13.06 10.86 3.95
N LEU A 353 13.59 9.74 4.46
CA LEU A 353 12.93 8.98 5.52
C LEU A 353 12.97 9.72 6.87
N PRO A 354 11.85 9.82 7.60
CA PRO A 354 11.80 10.53 8.87
C PRO A 354 12.40 9.68 10.01
N MET A 355 13.73 9.58 10.05
CA MET A 355 14.48 8.68 10.94
C MET A 355 14.07 8.77 12.42
N ARG A 356 13.87 9.99 12.94
CA ARG A 356 13.41 10.21 14.32
C ARG A 356 12.05 9.57 14.61
N ARG A 357 11.10 9.66 13.67
CA ARG A 357 9.77 9.01 13.79
C ARG A 357 9.90 7.49 13.71
N ILE A 358 10.74 7.00 12.78
CA ILE A 358 11.00 5.57 12.61
C ILE A 358 11.57 4.96 13.89
N VAL A 359 12.60 5.57 14.49
CA VAL A 359 13.21 5.07 15.74
C VAL A 359 12.21 5.02 16.89
N ARG A 360 11.36 6.04 17.03
CA ARG A 360 10.28 6.03 18.04
C ARG A 360 9.25 4.93 17.76
N GLY A 361 8.85 4.77 16.50
CA GLY A 361 7.94 3.71 16.05
C GLY A 361 8.49 2.31 16.31
N ILE A 362 9.78 2.09 16.09
CA ILE A 362 10.47 0.84 16.45
C ILE A 362 10.29 0.54 17.95
N GLY A 363 10.51 1.53 18.81
CA GLY A 363 10.30 1.37 20.25
C GLY A 363 8.85 1.03 20.61
N ARG A 364 7.86 1.69 19.99
CA ARG A 364 6.44 1.43 20.24
C ARG A 364 6.02 0.03 19.78
N VAL A 365 6.38 -0.34 18.55
CA VAL A 365 6.08 -1.65 17.97
C VAL A 365 6.71 -2.77 18.79
N TYR A 366 7.95 -2.58 19.25
CA TYR A 366 8.63 -3.54 20.13
C TYR A 366 7.90 -3.71 21.48
N ARG A 367 7.39 -2.63 22.08
CA ARG A 367 6.61 -2.68 23.33
C ARG A 367 5.15 -3.11 23.14
N GLY A 368 4.69 -3.31 21.90
CA GLY A 368 3.29 -3.63 21.60
C GLY A 368 2.32 -2.48 21.85
N GLU A 369 2.82 -1.24 21.83
CA GLU A 369 2.00 -0.04 22.02
C GLU A 369 1.15 0.25 20.77
N THR A 370 0.03 0.96 20.96
CA THR A 370 -0.77 1.43 19.83
C THR A 370 0.03 2.40 18.96
N PRO A 371 -0.14 2.36 17.62
CA PRO A 371 0.47 3.33 16.71
C PRO A 371 0.20 4.77 17.16
N GLU A 372 1.16 5.67 16.90
CA GLU A 372 0.94 7.09 17.08
C GLU A 372 -0.27 7.52 16.25
N SER A 373 -1.22 8.21 16.89
CA SER A 373 -2.34 8.79 16.15
C SER A 373 -1.79 9.89 15.24
N THR A 374 -1.49 9.53 13.99
CA THR A 374 -1.63 10.48 12.89
C THR A 374 -3.05 11.04 13.04
N GLY A 375 -3.21 12.35 13.19
CA GLY A 375 -4.45 13.03 13.63
C GLY A 375 -5.72 12.84 12.79
N GLU A 376 -5.85 11.73 12.05
CA GLU A 376 -6.94 11.40 11.14
C GLU A 376 -7.45 9.98 11.43
N GLY A 377 -8.17 9.85 12.53
CA GLY A 377 -9.12 8.75 12.69
C GLY A 377 -10.35 9.04 11.83
N VAL A 378 -10.36 8.60 10.56
CA VAL A 378 -11.62 8.49 9.80
C VAL A 378 -12.47 7.44 10.52
N LYS A 379 -13.36 7.91 11.41
CA LYS A 379 -14.49 7.13 11.91
C LYS A 379 -15.43 6.89 10.73
N THR A 380 -15.17 5.85 9.94
CA THR A 380 -16.15 5.36 8.98
C THR A 380 -17.26 4.65 9.77
N THR A 381 -18.18 5.41 10.34
CA THR A 381 -19.44 4.88 10.86
C THR A 381 -20.27 4.44 9.66
N ILE A 382 -20.13 3.19 9.24
CA ILE A 382 -21.10 2.54 8.35
C ILE A 382 -22.34 2.29 9.22
N LYS A 383 -23.30 3.22 9.18
CA LYS A 383 -24.67 2.95 9.65
C LYS A 383 -25.25 1.89 8.72
N ASN A 384 -25.31 0.64 9.17
CA ASN A 384 -26.15 -0.37 8.56
C ASN A 384 -27.62 0.03 8.80
N GLY A 385 -28.25 0.63 7.80
CA GLY A 385 -29.70 0.71 7.72
C GLY A 385 -30.23 -0.66 7.32
N ILE A 386 -30.67 -1.44 8.29
CA ILE A 386 -31.59 -2.56 8.05
C ILE A 386 -32.98 -1.92 7.99
N SER A 387 -33.47 -1.70 6.77
CA SER A 387 -34.89 -1.50 6.54
C SER A 387 -35.57 -2.86 6.61
N GLU A 388 -36.29 -3.10 7.70
CA GLU A 388 -37.37 -4.08 7.74
C GLU A 388 -38.47 -3.60 6.78
N ASN A 389 -38.73 -4.37 5.74
CA ASN A 389 -39.97 -4.27 4.97
C ASN A 389 -40.87 -5.41 5.43
N GLY A 390 -42.08 -5.05 5.86
CA GLY A 390 -43.27 -5.88 5.67
C GLY A 390 -43.77 -5.80 4.24
#